data_AF-A0A1X7LNP3-F1
#
_entry.id   AF-A0A1X7LNP3-F1
#
_cell.length_a   1.000
_cell.length_b   1.000
_cell.length_c   1.000
_cell.angle_alpha   90.00
_cell.angle_beta   90.00
_cell.angle_gamma   90.00
#
_symmetry.space_group_name_H-M   'P 1'
#
loop_
_entity.id
_entity.type
_entity.pdbx_description
1 polymer ?
#
loop_
_entity_poly.entity_id
_entity_poly.type
_entity_poly.pdbx_seq_one_letter_code
_entity_poly.pdbx_strand_id
1 'polypeptide(L)'
;MNMRKWFVGLSVAAMAISAVLPAYAAESKTDSNITSFEATSLVKKDGTFWNWGDTKPVPTQVVALTDVERIISDNFIQKKDGTVWFYQPVYSWSPNKEKLFQLEGVHDLVQIVDGSLSHVAVDKAGHLYIIQTKNAEEASVKPSALLDQVAAVSYYDQTIPRLEPPFEDYKVEGKWLFLREDGTVWQNEGGQLDKVKQVPGLPKVTMLVNELVLAADGTVWRFPTQVAAGQSAAPVQWKGVSNIQQIYYNGVTTLAIDANAKLWFLGGTVTGMSDGTQYHEGNPVQLKSMDKVKDAFVVERSLIVWTTDNKVYFTSIENKQMPAHPKFELLASDVVQIAPSYRHFFMEKKDGSLWGWGVNKNAELGYGDYEFMHTKPVPLHKPITVSLNGETPQLSSGAMLRNGQAFVPLRSIFSKLGAEISWDANTKTATVVQKKDGKDRLTITIDMKTGATKLDGKPVELQSAPFNIAGTAYLPLRFISETLGAKVDWQQANNLISITMK
;
A
#
# COMPACT_ATOMS: atom_id res chain seq x y z
N MET A 1 -19.08 -31.48 14.86
CA MET A 1 -19.62 -30.13 15.12
C MET A 1 -18.62 -29.40 16.00
N ASN A 2 -17.66 -28.70 15.41
CA ASN A 2 -16.72 -27.82 16.11
C ASN A 2 -16.30 -26.72 15.13
N MET A 3 -16.87 -25.53 15.32
CA MET A 3 -16.59 -24.32 14.55
C MET A 3 -15.16 -23.85 14.80
N ARG A 4 -14.31 -23.88 13.77
CA ARG A 4 -13.04 -23.14 13.75
C ARG A 4 -13.33 -21.68 13.38
N LYS A 5 -12.98 -20.78 14.28
CA LYS A 5 -13.09 -19.32 14.12
C LYS A 5 -11.99 -18.83 13.18
N TRP A 6 -12.36 -17.87 12.34
CA TRP A 6 -11.57 -17.25 11.28
C TRP A 6 -10.73 -16.11 11.88
N PHE A 7 -9.44 -16.05 11.55
CA PHE A 7 -8.56 -14.92 11.89
C PHE A 7 -8.48 -13.96 10.69
N VAL A 8 -8.70 -12.69 10.95
CA VAL A 8 -8.63 -11.58 9.99
C VAL A 8 -7.16 -11.26 9.69
N GLY A 9 -6.81 -11.29 8.41
CA GLY A 9 -5.46 -11.07 7.89
C GLY A 9 -5.08 -9.60 7.81
N LEU A 10 -3.80 -9.34 8.09
CA LEU A 10 -3.21 -8.01 8.22
C LEU A 10 -1.86 -8.06 7.49
N SER A 11 -1.73 -7.29 6.42
CA SER A 11 -0.59 -7.12 5.51
C SER A 11 -0.32 -5.59 5.44
N VAL A 12 0.86 -5.01 5.14
CA VAL A 12 2.23 -5.45 4.92
C VAL A 12 3.19 -4.62 5.79
N ALA A 13 4.04 -5.29 6.55
CA ALA A 13 5.43 -4.91 6.85
C ALA A 13 6.08 -6.17 7.42
N ALA A 14 6.91 -6.87 6.62
CA ALA A 14 7.71 -8.04 7.01
C ALA A 14 7.25 -8.75 8.31
N MET A 15 6.10 -9.43 8.29
CA MET A 15 5.74 -10.29 9.40
C MET A 15 6.63 -11.53 9.32
N ALA A 16 7.70 -11.50 10.09
CA ALA A 16 8.28 -12.73 10.55
C ALA A 16 7.23 -13.52 11.33
N ILE A 17 7.07 -14.78 10.98
CA ILE A 17 6.36 -15.74 11.82
C ILE A 17 7.24 -15.99 13.05
N SER A 18 7.15 -15.13 14.06
CA SER A 18 7.55 -15.46 15.42
C SER A 18 6.34 -16.06 16.13
N ALA A 19 6.20 -17.38 16.00
CA ALA A 19 5.31 -18.16 16.83
C ALA A 19 5.85 -18.20 18.27
N VAL A 20 5.56 -17.16 19.07
CA VAL A 20 5.14 -17.25 20.49
C VAL A 20 4.35 -15.96 20.81
N LEU A 21 3.03 -16.02 20.78
CA LEU A 21 2.18 -14.99 21.38
C LEU A 21 2.19 -15.18 22.91
N PRO A 22 2.60 -14.20 23.74
CA PRO A 22 2.00 -14.09 25.06
C PRO A 22 0.57 -13.62 24.87
N ALA A 23 -0.38 -14.45 25.30
CA ALA A 23 -1.80 -14.15 25.29
C ALA A 23 -2.09 -12.89 26.10
N TYR A 24 -2.21 -11.71 25.46
CA TYR A 24 -3.03 -10.58 25.92
C TYR A 24 -3.20 -9.56 24.78
N ALA A 25 -4.24 -9.74 23.98
CA ALA A 25 -4.95 -8.64 23.35
C ALA A 25 -6.40 -9.10 23.15
N ALA A 26 -7.30 -8.59 23.98
CA ALA A 26 -8.71 -8.66 23.66
C ALA A 26 -8.92 -7.98 22.30
N GLU A 27 -9.58 -8.66 21.37
CA GLU A 27 -10.04 -8.05 20.11
C GLU A 27 -10.79 -6.77 20.45
N SER A 28 -10.17 -5.63 20.14
CA SER A 28 -10.92 -4.39 20.00
C SER A 28 -11.89 -4.64 18.85
N LYS A 29 -13.17 -4.89 19.15
CA LYS A 29 -14.24 -4.87 18.16
C LYS A 29 -14.22 -3.47 17.53
N THR A 30 -13.56 -3.33 16.39
CA THR A 30 -13.68 -2.14 15.57
C THR A 30 -15.01 -2.25 14.82
N ASP A 31 -15.80 -1.17 14.82
CA ASP A 31 -17.00 -1.05 13.96
C ASP A 31 -16.61 -0.86 12.48
N SER A 32 -15.38 -1.24 12.11
CA SER A 32 -14.80 -1.05 10.80
C SER A 32 -15.49 -1.93 9.76
N ASN A 33 -15.80 -1.36 8.61
CA ASN A 33 -16.26 -2.11 7.44
C ASN A 33 -15.10 -2.60 6.56
N ILE A 34 -13.86 -2.44 7.04
CA ILE A 34 -12.61 -2.80 6.35
C ILE A 34 -12.11 -4.12 6.93
N THR A 35 -11.65 -5.01 6.06
CA THR A 35 -11.05 -6.30 6.43
C THR A 35 -9.53 -6.24 6.39
N SER A 36 -8.97 -5.54 5.39
CA SER A 36 -7.54 -5.28 5.24
C SER A 36 -7.32 -3.98 4.48
N PHE A 37 -6.19 -3.31 4.69
CA PHE A 37 -5.79 -2.14 3.92
C PHE A 37 -4.27 -2.04 3.83
N GLU A 38 -3.80 -1.49 2.73
CA GLU A 38 -2.43 -1.06 2.50
C GLU A 38 -2.38 0.46 2.35
N ALA A 39 -1.21 0.98 2.00
CA ALA A 39 -1.01 2.42 1.86
C ALA A 39 -1.79 3.07 0.70
N THR A 40 -2.30 2.30 -0.28
CA THR A 40 -3.07 2.83 -1.42
C THR A 40 -4.25 1.94 -1.85
N SER A 41 -4.61 0.95 -1.03
CA SER A 41 -5.73 0.05 -1.31
C SER A 41 -6.40 -0.48 -0.05
N LEU A 42 -7.64 -0.94 -0.18
CA LEU A 42 -8.37 -1.58 0.91
C LEU A 42 -9.35 -2.63 0.41
N VAL A 43 -9.70 -3.54 1.31
CA VAL A 43 -10.72 -4.57 1.15
C VAL A 43 -11.82 -4.32 2.18
N LYS A 44 -13.06 -4.26 1.74
CA LYS A 44 -14.22 -4.18 2.64
C LYS A 44 -14.71 -5.57 3.05
N LYS A 45 -15.49 -5.64 4.14
CA LYS A 45 -16.14 -6.89 4.63
C LYS A 45 -17.05 -7.55 3.60
N ASP A 46 -17.61 -6.77 2.69
CA ASP A 46 -18.42 -7.27 1.56
C ASP A 46 -17.57 -7.94 0.45
N GLY A 47 -16.24 -7.95 0.56
CA GLY A 47 -15.32 -8.54 -0.41
C GLY A 47 -14.98 -7.63 -1.59
N THR A 48 -15.39 -6.36 -1.56
CA THR A 48 -15.02 -5.39 -2.59
C THR A 48 -13.60 -4.85 -2.37
N PHE A 49 -12.85 -4.72 -3.47
CA PHE A 49 -11.50 -4.15 -3.49
C PHE A 49 -11.50 -2.72 -4.04
N TRP A 50 -10.70 -1.87 -3.42
CA TRP A 50 -10.63 -0.44 -3.69
C TRP A 50 -9.18 0.00 -3.77
N ASN A 51 -8.86 0.88 -4.71
CA ASN A 51 -7.56 1.53 -4.79
C ASN A 51 -7.68 3.03 -5.04
N TRP A 52 -6.61 3.74 -4.71
CA TRP A 52 -6.44 5.17 -4.97
C TRP A 52 -4.97 5.50 -5.25
N GLY A 53 -4.68 6.77 -5.47
CA GLY A 53 -3.37 7.26 -5.88
C GLY A 53 -3.24 7.35 -7.40
N ASP A 54 -2.18 8.04 -7.81
CA ASP A 54 -1.87 8.47 -9.17
C ASP A 54 -3.05 9.19 -9.84
N THR A 55 -3.86 8.50 -10.65
CA THR A 55 -5.03 9.10 -11.34
C THR A 55 -6.32 9.11 -10.51
N LYS A 56 -6.30 8.53 -9.31
CA LYS A 56 -7.49 8.33 -8.46
C LYS A 56 -7.35 9.08 -7.12
N PRO A 57 -7.83 10.34 -7.02
CA PRO A 57 -7.75 11.12 -5.77
C PRO A 57 -8.57 10.60 -4.60
N VAL A 58 -9.47 9.66 -4.83
CA VAL A 58 -10.31 9.04 -3.80
C VAL A 58 -10.44 7.54 -4.07
N PRO A 59 -10.79 6.72 -3.05
CA PRO A 59 -11.00 5.29 -3.25
C PRO A 59 -11.95 4.99 -4.41
N THR A 60 -11.46 4.19 -5.35
CA THR A 60 -12.17 3.77 -6.55
C THR A 60 -12.31 2.25 -6.52
N GLN A 61 -13.54 1.75 -6.67
CA GLN A 61 -13.79 0.31 -6.70
C GLN A 61 -13.21 -0.30 -7.97
N VAL A 62 -12.53 -1.43 -7.84
CA VAL A 62 -12.11 -2.26 -8.97
C VAL A 62 -13.17 -3.34 -9.16
N VAL A 63 -14.12 -3.08 -10.08
CA VAL A 63 -15.35 -3.90 -10.18
C VAL A 63 -15.06 -5.35 -10.59
N ALA A 64 -13.97 -5.59 -11.31
CA ALA A 64 -13.55 -6.93 -11.71
C ALA A 64 -13.01 -7.79 -10.54
N LEU A 65 -12.70 -7.18 -9.40
CA LEU A 65 -12.24 -7.87 -8.19
C LEU A 65 -13.35 -7.91 -7.14
N THR A 66 -14.02 -9.05 -7.07
CA THR A 66 -15.02 -9.39 -6.05
C THR A 66 -14.51 -10.52 -5.17
N ASP A 67 -15.18 -10.74 -4.04
CA ASP A 67 -14.87 -11.78 -3.07
C ASP A 67 -13.42 -11.78 -2.62
N VAL A 68 -12.82 -10.59 -2.56
CA VAL A 68 -11.46 -10.42 -2.05
C VAL A 68 -11.47 -10.69 -0.55
N GLU A 69 -10.53 -11.53 -0.11
CA GLU A 69 -10.34 -11.85 1.30
C GLU A 69 -9.30 -10.91 1.91
N ARG A 70 -8.15 -10.78 1.25
CA ARG A 70 -7.03 -9.95 1.72
C ARG A 70 -6.10 -9.54 0.58
N ILE A 71 -5.26 -8.55 0.88
CA ILE A 71 -4.10 -8.18 0.07
C ILE A 71 -2.91 -9.01 0.58
N ILE A 72 -2.07 -9.55 -0.31
CA ILE A 72 -0.86 -10.29 0.07
C ILE A 72 0.34 -9.33 0.03
N SER A 73 0.42 -8.55 -1.05
CA SER A 73 1.34 -7.42 -1.26
C SER A 73 0.71 -6.46 -2.27
N ASP A 74 1.32 -5.29 -2.50
CA ASP A 74 0.73 -4.17 -3.28
C ASP A 74 0.06 -4.58 -4.60
N ASN A 75 0.59 -5.59 -5.30
CA ASN A 75 0.06 -6.07 -6.57
C ASN A 75 -0.59 -7.46 -6.51
N PHE A 76 -0.60 -8.15 -5.37
CA PHE A 76 -1.07 -9.52 -5.28
C PHE A 76 -2.21 -9.65 -4.27
N ILE A 77 -3.32 -10.21 -4.72
CA ILE A 77 -4.60 -10.21 -4.01
C ILE A 77 -5.09 -11.64 -3.89
N GLN A 78 -5.53 -12.04 -2.69
CA GLN A 78 -6.18 -13.34 -2.47
C GLN A 78 -7.70 -13.17 -2.37
N LYS A 79 -8.43 -13.98 -3.14
CA LYS A 79 -9.88 -14.12 -3.01
C LYS A 79 -10.24 -15.17 -1.95
N LYS A 80 -11.50 -15.15 -1.50
CA LYS A 80 -12.05 -16.06 -0.49
C LYS A 80 -12.01 -17.54 -0.89
N ASP A 81 -11.92 -17.83 -2.19
CA ASP A 81 -11.73 -19.19 -2.72
C ASP A 81 -10.26 -19.65 -2.71
N GLY A 82 -9.35 -18.81 -2.22
CA GLY A 82 -7.92 -19.08 -2.13
C GLY A 82 -7.15 -18.77 -3.42
N THR A 83 -7.82 -18.36 -4.52
CA THR A 83 -7.12 -17.96 -5.75
C THR A 83 -6.34 -16.67 -5.54
N VAL A 84 -5.17 -16.58 -6.20
CA VAL A 84 -4.31 -15.41 -6.15
C VAL A 84 -4.36 -14.68 -7.48
N TRP A 85 -4.49 -13.37 -7.43
CA TRP A 85 -4.62 -12.49 -8.58
C TRP A 85 -3.54 -11.42 -8.54
N PHE A 86 -2.93 -11.16 -9.71
CA PHE A 86 -2.10 -9.99 -9.90
C PHE A 86 -2.98 -8.82 -10.34
N TYR A 87 -2.81 -7.67 -9.70
CA TYR A 87 -3.50 -6.42 -10.02
C TYR A 87 -2.50 -5.27 -10.10
N GLN A 88 -2.45 -4.59 -11.25
CA GLN A 88 -1.70 -3.36 -11.43
C GLN A 88 -2.60 -2.29 -12.05
N PRO A 89 -2.83 -1.15 -11.37
CA PRO A 89 -3.65 -0.08 -11.93
C PRO A 89 -2.95 0.60 -13.11
N VAL A 90 -3.73 1.37 -13.87
CA VAL A 90 -3.19 2.30 -14.88
C VAL A 90 -2.44 3.42 -14.16
N TYR A 91 -1.20 3.67 -14.58
CA TYR A 91 -0.40 4.78 -14.10
C TYR A 91 -0.28 5.88 -15.15
N SER A 92 -0.16 7.13 -14.71
CA SER A 92 0.03 8.31 -15.56
C SER A 92 1.25 8.21 -16.49
N TRP A 93 2.33 7.58 -16.03
CA TRP A 93 3.57 7.37 -16.78
C TRP A 93 3.57 6.12 -17.66
N SER A 94 2.65 5.17 -17.43
CA SER A 94 2.42 4.01 -18.28
C SER A 94 0.92 3.88 -18.52
N PRO A 95 0.36 4.66 -19.45
CA PRO A 95 -1.07 4.66 -19.74
C PRO A 95 -1.54 3.39 -20.45
N ASN A 96 -0.74 2.32 -20.41
CA ASN A 96 -1.14 0.99 -20.80
C ASN A 96 -2.34 0.55 -19.94
N LYS A 97 -3.09 -0.43 -20.45
CA LYS A 97 -4.27 -0.96 -19.76
C LYS A 97 -3.91 -1.48 -18.37
N GLU A 98 -4.90 -1.40 -17.48
CA GLU A 98 -4.90 -2.11 -16.20
C GLU A 98 -4.53 -3.57 -16.42
N LYS A 99 -3.65 -4.12 -15.58
CA LYS A 99 -3.29 -5.54 -15.60
C LYS A 99 -4.04 -6.25 -14.51
N LEU A 100 -4.79 -7.28 -14.90
CA LEU A 100 -5.54 -8.10 -13.98
C LEU A 100 -5.59 -9.52 -14.52
N PHE A 101 -4.94 -10.45 -13.84
CA PHE A 101 -4.95 -11.87 -14.21
C PHE A 101 -4.75 -12.75 -12.98
N GLN A 102 -5.31 -13.96 -13.04
CA GLN A 102 -5.11 -14.98 -12.01
C GLN A 102 -3.72 -15.60 -12.14
N LEU A 103 -3.09 -15.90 -11.01
CA LEU A 103 -1.91 -16.75 -10.95
C LEU A 103 -2.34 -18.21 -10.88
N GLU A 104 -2.25 -18.91 -12.01
CA GLU A 104 -2.59 -20.33 -12.08
C GLU A 104 -1.59 -21.19 -11.30
N GLY A 105 -2.11 -22.20 -10.58
CA GLY A 105 -1.30 -23.19 -9.87
C GLY A 105 -0.76 -22.76 -8.51
N VAL A 106 -1.20 -21.61 -7.99
CA VAL A 106 -0.88 -21.14 -6.62
C VAL A 106 -2.13 -20.76 -5.86
N HIS A 107 -2.15 -21.14 -4.59
CA HIS A 107 -3.22 -20.85 -3.65
C HIS A 107 -2.62 -20.58 -2.28
N ASP A 108 -3.35 -19.86 -1.43
CA ASP A 108 -3.00 -19.72 0.00
C ASP A 108 -1.57 -19.22 0.26
N LEU A 109 -1.08 -18.30 -0.57
CA LEU A 109 0.24 -17.70 -0.39
C LEU A 109 0.27 -16.88 0.91
N VAL A 110 1.34 -17.05 1.69
CA VAL A 110 1.57 -16.27 2.93
C VAL A 110 2.48 -15.07 2.69
N GLN A 111 3.38 -15.17 1.72
CA GLN A 111 4.32 -14.09 1.41
C GLN A 111 4.68 -14.14 -0.08
N ILE A 112 4.85 -12.95 -0.67
CA ILE A 112 5.44 -12.74 -1.99
C ILE A 112 6.47 -11.63 -1.83
N VAL A 113 7.70 -11.88 -2.29
CA VAL A 113 8.81 -10.91 -2.26
C VAL A 113 9.25 -10.61 -3.67
N ASP A 114 9.38 -9.32 -3.96
CA ASP A 114 9.84 -8.81 -5.24
C ASP A 114 11.38 -8.82 -5.29
N GLY A 115 11.94 -9.42 -6.33
CA GLY A 115 13.36 -9.28 -6.68
C GLY A 115 13.52 -8.61 -8.04
N SER A 116 14.78 -8.41 -8.46
CA SER A 116 15.10 -7.68 -9.70
C SER A 116 14.50 -8.28 -10.98
N LEU A 117 14.37 -9.61 -11.06
CA LEU A 117 13.95 -10.34 -12.27
C LEU A 117 12.77 -11.29 -12.07
N SER A 118 12.34 -11.49 -10.83
CA SER A 118 11.29 -12.44 -10.47
C SER A 118 10.75 -12.15 -9.08
N HIS A 119 9.54 -12.62 -8.83
CA HIS A 119 8.97 -12.69 -7.49
C HIS A 119 9.15 -14.10 -6.94
N VAL A 120 9.44 -14.22 -5.64
CA VAL A 120 9.41 -15.51 -4.95
C VAL A 120 8.27 -15.49 -3.96
N ALA A 121 7.43 -16.51 -4.03
CA ALA A 121 6.31 -16.70 -3.13
C ALA A 121 6.47 -17.96 -2.31
N VAL A 122 5.87 -17.94 -1.11
CA VAL A 122 5.76 -19.09 -0.23
C VAL A 122 4.31 -19.29 0.20
N ASP A 123 3.85 -20.54 0.21
CA ASP A 123 2.52 -20.92 0.67
C ASP A 123 2.48 -21.26 2.18
N LYS A 124 1.28 -21.50 2.72
CA LYS A 124 1.10 -21.90 4.13
C LYS A 124 1.78 -23.22 4.51
N ALA A 125 2.14 -24.06 3.53
CA ALA A 125 2.82 -25.34 3.75
C ALA A 125 4.35 -25.23 3.60
N GLY A 126 4.86 -24.03 3.30
CA GLY A 126 6.27 -23.75 3.14
C GLY A 126 6.86 -24.16 1.78
N HIS A 127 6.02 -24.33 0.74
CA HIS A 127 6.48 -24.55 -0.63
C HIS A 127 6.83 -23.24 -1.33
N LEU A 128 7.87 -23.29 -2.16
CA LEU A 128 8.35 -22.14 -2.93
C LEU A 128 7.76 -22.10 -4.34
N TYR A 129 7.48 -20.89 -4.81
CA TYR A 129 7.07 -20.61 -6.18
C TYR A 129 7.88 -19.44 -6.74
N ILE A 130 8.35 -19.58 -7.97
CA ILE A 130 8.99 -18.51 -8.73
C ILE A 130 7.95 -17.97 -9.70
N ILE A 131 7.63 -16.68 -9.58
CA ILE A 131 6.66 -15.98 -10.40
C ILE A 131 7.41 -14.99 -11.28
N GLN A 132 7.18 -15.07 -12.59
CA GLN A 132 7.71 -14.12 -13.56
C GLN A 132 6.54 -13.54 -14.35
N THR A 133 6.28 -12.24 -14.15
CA THR A 133 5.29 -11.52 -14.94
C THR A 133 5.81 -11.32 -16.36
N LYS A 134 5.08 -11.79 -17.37
CA LYS A 134 5.54 -11.69 -18.77
C LYS A 134 4.99 -10.45 -19.45
N ASN A 135 3.68 -10.24 -19.34
CA ASN A 135 2.97 -9.15 -20.00
C ASN A 135 1.75 -8.73 -19.17
N ALA A 136 0.79 -8.03 -19.79
CA ALA A 136 -0.40 -7.52 -19.10
C ALA A 136 -1.43 -8.60 -18.73
N GLU A 137 -1.30 -9.81 -19.26
CA GLU A 137 -2.34 -10.84 -19.24
C GLU A 137 -1.87 -12.16 -18.64
N GLU A 138 -0.56 -12.39 -18.52
CA GLU A 138 -0.01 -13.63 -17.96
C GLU A 138 1.26 -13.43 -17.12
N ALA A 139 1.39 -14.29 -16.12
CA ALA A 139 2.65 -14.61 -15.46
C ALA A 139 2.92 -16.11 -15.60
N SER A 140 4.19 -16.50 -15.70
CA SER A 140 4.57 -17.89 -15.45
C SER A 140 4.81 -18.10 -13.97
N VAL A 141 4.15 -19.11 -13.42
CA VAL A 141 4.33 -19.58 -12.05
C VAL A 141 5.00 -20.95 -12.11
N LYS A 142 6.12 -21.12 -11.41
CA LYS A 142 6.87 -22.38 -11.36
C LYS A 142 7.07 -22.81 -9.92
N PRO A 143 6.52 -23.96 -9.47
CA PRO A 143 6.90 -24.57 -8.21
C PRO A 143 8.41 -24.82 -8.19
N SER A 144 9.03 -24.60 -7.04
CA SER A 144 10.47 -24.73 -6.86
C SER A 144 10.77 -25.78 -5.81
N ALA A 145 11.61 -26.76 -6.17
CA ALA A 145 12.11 -27.80 -5.27
C ALA A 145 13.43 -27.40 -4.59
N LEU A 146 13.82 -26.12 -4.64
CA LEU A 146 15.08 -25.63 -4.05
C LEU A 146 15.14 -25.86 -2.53
N LEU A 147 14.01 -25.70 -1.86
CA LEU A 147 13.89 -25.82 -0.41
C LEU A 147 12.45 -26.17 -0.03
N ASP A 148 12.30 -26.91 1.06
CA ASP A 148 11.02 -27.23 1.69
C ASP A 148 10.94 -26.59 3.08
N GLN A 149 9.72 -26.55 3.64
CA GLN A 149 9.46 -26.03 4.98
C GLN A 149 9.99 -24.60 5.14
N VAL A 150 9.77 -23.77 4.11
CA VAL A 150 10.20 -22.37 4.12
C VAL A 150 9.19 -21.55 4.91
N ALA A 151 9.67 -20.87 5.95
CA ALA A 151 8.86 -20.00 6.79
C ALA A 151 8.81 -18.55 6.25
N ALA A 152 9.90 -18.06 5.64
CA ALA A 152 9.96 -16.71 5.08
C ALA A 152 11.03 -16.58 3.99
N VAL A 153 10.86 -15.57 3.14
CA VAL A 153 11.81 -15.19 2.09
C VAL A 153 12.16 -13.70 2.22
N SER A 154 13.37 -13.33 1.79
CA SER A 154 13.81 -11.94 1.67
C SER A 154 14.74 -11.78 0.46
N TYR A 155 14.89 -10.56 -0.02
CA TYR A 155 15.72 -10.22 -1.17
C TYR A 155 16.56 -8.96 -0.88
N TYR A 156 17.80 -8.94 -1.37
CA TYR A 156 18.61 -7.73 -1.41
C TYR A 156 19.59 -7.76 -2.60
N ASP A 157 20.05 -6.59 -3.04
CA ASP A 157 21.09 -6.49 -4.06
C ASP A 157 22.48 -6.43 -3.41
N GLN A 158 23.41 -7.24 -3.90
CA GLN A 158 24.82 -7.20 -3.51
C GLN A 158 25.68 -6.68 -4.67
N THR A 159 26.48 -5.64 -4.41
CA THR A 159 27.43 -5.11 -5.38
C THR A 159 28.81 -5.72 -5.21
N ILE A 160 29.44 -6.06 -6.34
CA ILE A 160 30.77 -6.63 -6.42
C ILE A 160 31.56 -5.79 -7.44
N PRO A 161 32.58 -5.03 -7.02
CA PRO A 161 33.43 -4.28 -7.95
C PRO A 161 34.10 -5.20 -8.98
N ARG A 162 34.01 -4.88 -10.27
CA ARG A 162 34.78 -5.55 -11.32
C ARG A 162 36.11 -4.80 -11.50
N LEU A 163 37.21 -5.51 -11.31
CA LEU A 163 38.55 -4.99 -11.57
C LEU A 163 38.96 -5.27 -13.03
N GLU A 164 38.19 -4.80 -14.01
CA GLU A 164 38.55 -4.91 -15.43
C GLU A 164 38.63 -3.53 -16.11
N PRO A 165 39.83 -3.05 -16.49
CA PRO A 165 40.00 -1.82 -17.25
C PRO A 165 39.30 -1.89 -18.62
N PRO A 166 38.78 -0.78 -19.19
CA PRO A 166 39.00 0.63 -18.79
C PRO A 166 37.87 1.26 -17.96
N PHE A 167 36.91 0.48 -17.45
CA PHE A 167 35.79 1.01 -16.67
C PHE A 167 35.77 0.36 -15.27
N GLU A 168 35.76 1.18 -14.22
CA GLU A 168 35.30 0.72 -12.91
C GLU A 168 33.79 0.47 -13.03
N ASP A 169 33.41 -0.78 -13.30
CA ASP A 169 32.02 -1.21 -13.30
C ASP A 169 31.76 -2.14 -12.10
N TYR A 170 30.50 -2.26 -11.69
CA TYR A 170 30.09 -3.12 -10.59
C TYR A 170 29.11 -4.18 -11.10
N LYS A 171 29.33 -5.43 -10.69
CA LYS A 171 28.31 -6.47 -10.85
C LYS A 171 27.32 -6.34 -9.71
N VAL A 172 26.03 -6.19 -10.05
CA VAL A 172 24.94 -6.36 -9.07
C VAL A 172 24.46 -7.81 -9.14
N GLU A 173 24.42 -8.49 -8.00
CA GLU A 173 23.84 -9.82 -7.85
C GLU A 173 22.65 -9.78 -6.89
N GLY A 174 21.50 -10.27 -7.35
CA GLY A 174 20.34 -10.46 -6.50
C GLY A 174 20.53 -11.61 -5.52
N LYS A 175 20.41 -11.33 -4.23
CA LYS A 175 20.56 -12.29 -3.15
C LYS A 175 19.21 -12.58 -2.50
N TRP A 176 18.77 -13.81 -2.64
CA TRP A 176 17.60 -14.36 -1.99
C TRP A 176 18.00 -15.04 -0.70
N LEU A 177 17.33 -14.71 0.40
CA LEU A 177 17.44 -15.37 1.69
C LEU A 177 16.17 -16.18 1.95
N PHE A 178 16.33 -17.41 2.40
CA PHE A 178 15.25 -18.33 2.74
C PHE A 178 15.40 -18.75 4.20
N LEU A 179 14.39 -18.47 5.02
CA LEU A 179 14.31 -18.94 6.39
C LEU A 179 13.47 -20.20 6.41
N ARG A 180 14.03 -21.30 6.92
CA ARG A 180 13.27 -22.53 7.16
C ARG A 180 12.61 -22.52 8.54
N GLU A 181 11.60 -23.36 8.73
CA GLU A 181 10.89 -23.53 10.01
C GLU A 181 11.81 -23.98 11.16
N ASP A 182 12.90 -24.69 10.85
CA ASP A 182 13.92 -25.07 11.83
C ASP A 182 14.80 -23.88 12.30
N GLY A 183 14.67 -22.73 11.66
CA GLY A 183 15.41 -21.49 11.91
C GLY A 183 16.78 -21.42 11.21
N THR A 184 17.07 -22.32 10.26
CA THR A 184 18.24 -22.20 9.39
C THR A 184 17.98 -21.21 8.25
N VAL A 185 19.03 -20.49 7.83
CA VAL A 185 18.98 -19.56 6.69
C VAL A 185 19.75 -20.15 5.52
N TRP A 186 19.15 -20.07 4.34
CA TRP A 186 19.73 -20.49 3.07
C TRP A 186 19.79 -19.30 2.11
N GLN A 187 20.81 -19.28 1.24
CA GLN A 187 21.00 -18.23 0.25
C GLN A 187 21.28 -18.83 -1.12
N ASN A 188 20.82 -18.16 -2.18
CA ASN A 188 21.09 -18.56 -3.56
C ASN A 188 22.56 -18.37 -3.98
N GLU A 189 23.04 -19.20 -4.90
CA GLU A 189 24.39 -19.11 -5.45
C GLU A 189 24.43 -18.33 -6.78
N GLY A 190 25.47 -17.53 -7.01
CA GLY A 190 25.73 -16.89 -8.31
C GLY A 190 24.68 -15.88 -8.81
N GLY A 191 23.76 -15.44 -7.95
CA GLY A 191 22.70 -14.48 -8.30
C GLY A 191 21.50 -15.10 -9.02
N GLN A 192 21.47 -16.42 -9.20
CA GLN A 192 20.38 -17.15 -9.86
C GLN A 192 19.54 -17.94 -8.84
N LEU A 193 18.34 -18.40 -9.23
CA LEU A 193 17.42 -19.19 -8.40
C LEU A 193 17.37 -20.66 -8.87
N ASP A 194 18.53 -21.27 -9.00
CA ASP A 194 18.74 -22.66 -9.44
C ASP A 194 19.43 -23.51 -8.37
N LYS A 195 20.18 -22.87 -7.47
CA LYS A 195 20.88 -23.52 -6.37
C LYS A 195 20.91 -22.65 -5.12
N VAL A 196 20.71 -23.28 -3.96
CA VAL A 196 20.79 -22.64 -2.64
C VAL A 196 21.76 -23.39 -1.73
N LYS A 197 22.38 -22.68 -0.79
CA LYS A 197 23.21 -23.26 0.27
C LYS A 197 22.84 -22.70 1.63
N GLN A 198 22.99 -23.53 2.66
CA GLN A 198 22.85 -23.07 4.03
C GLN A 198 23.95 -22.06 4.35
N VAL A 199 23.58 -20.98 5.03
CA VAL A 199 24.52 -19.97 5.53
C VAL A 199 25.05 -20.45 6.89
N PRO A 200 26.34 -20.81 7.00
CA PRO A 200 26.90 -21.28 8.25
C PRO A 200 27.13 -20.12 9.24
N GLY A 201 27.17 -20.45 10.54
CA GLY A 201 27.56 -19.51 11.59
C GLY A 201 26.47 -18.58 12.11
N LEU A 202 25.26 -18.63 11.53
CA LEU A 202 24.10 -17.95 12.10
C LEU A 202 23.48 -18.78 13.25
N PRO A 203 23.08 -18.15 14.37
CA PRO A 203 22.20 -18.78 15.35
C PRO A 203 20.83 -19.12 14.73
N LYS A 204 19.95 -19.75 15.50
CA LYS A 204 18.56 -20.00 15.06
C LYS A 204 17.89 -18.66 14.72
N VAL A 205 17.53 -18.46 13.46
CA VAL A 205 16.91 -17.22 12.96
C VAL A 205 15.39 -17.27 13.09
N THR A 206 14.80 -16.12 13.39
CA THR A 206 13.34 -15.95 13.51
C THR A 206 12.77 -14.96 12.52
N MET A 207 13.57 -14.07 11.92
CA MET A 207 13.10 -13.02 11.03
C MET A 207 14.15 -12.63 9.99
N LEU A 208 13.68 -12.37 8.77
CA LEU A 208 14.45 -11.81 7.66
C LEU A 208 13.89 -10.43 7.30
N VAL A 209 14.77 -9.45 7.06
CA VAL A 209 14.39 -8.11 6.54
C VAL A 209 15.49 -7.63 5.59
N ASN A 210 15.25 -7.67 4.28
CA ASN A 210 16.26 -7.45 3.23
C ASN A 210 17.55 -8.25 3.51
N GLU A 211 18.68 -7.56 3.74
CA GLU A 211 19.98 -8.14 4.10
C GLU A 211 20.17 -8.41 5.60
N LEU A 212 19.16 -8.18 6.43
CA LEU A 212 19.24 -8.33 7.89
C LEU A 212 18.55 -9.61 8.35
N VAL A 213 19.09 -10.21 9.41
CA VAL A 213 18.46 -11.32 10.12
C VAL A 213 18.43 -11.04 11.61
N LEU A 214 17.33 -11.41 12.24
CA LEU A 214 17.19 -11.43 13.70
C LEU A 214 17.16 -12.88 14.17
N ALA A 215 18.09 -13.20 15.08
CA ALA A 215 18.19 -14.49 15.73
C ALA A 215 17.25 -14.58 16.95
N ALA A 216 16.89 -15.82 17.30
CA ALA A 216 16.06 -16.16 18.45
C ALA A 216 16.66 -15.72 19.80
N ASP A 217 17.99 -15.57 19.86
CA ASP A 217 18.71 -15.04 21.02
C ASP A 217 18.70 -13.50 21.10
N GLY A 218 18.00 -12.84 20.17
CA GLY A 218 17.86 -11.39 20.09
C GLY A 218 19.08 -10.66 19.50
N THR A 219 20.00 -11.39 18.85
CA THR A 219 21.11 -10.79 18.09
C THR A 219 20.71 -10.46 16.66
N VAL A 220 21.22 -9.35 16.14
CA VAL A 220 20.98 -8.91 14.76
C VAL A 220 22.24 -9.10 13.93
N TRP A 221 22.10 -9.65 12.73
CA TRP A 221 23.20 -9.87 11.80
C TRP A 221 22.87 -9.26 10.44
N ARG A 222 23.89 -8.76 9.75
CA ARG A 222 23.77 -8.13 8.44
C ARG A 222 24.63 -8.85 7.42
N PHE A 223 24.02 -9.22 6.29
CA PHE A 223 24.75 -9.65 5.12
C PHE A 223 25.42 -8.45 4.44
N PRO A 224 26.69 -8.54 4.03
CA PRO A 224 27.36 -7.47 3.31
C PRO A 224 26.65 -7.17 1.97
N THR A 225 26.29 -5.91 1.75
CA THR A 225 25.73 -5.44 0.47
C THR A 225 26.82 -5.01 -0.51
N GLN A 226 28.05 -4.79 -0.04
CA GLN A 226 29.22 -4.53 -0.86
C GLN A 226 30.32 -5.53 -0.49
N VAL A 227 30.83 -6.27 -1.47
CA VAL A 227 31.88 -7.27 -1.26
C VAL A 227 32.96 -7.10 -2.31
N ALA A 228 34.22 -6.92 -1.88
CA ALA A 228 35.36 -6.86 -2.79
C ALA A 228 35.56 -8.20 -3.51
N ALA A 229 36.06 -8.17 -4.74
CA ALA A 229 36.29 -9.37 -5.54
C ALA A 229 37.17 -10.38 -4.76
N GLY A 230 36.69 -11.62 -4.63
CA GLY A 230 37.38 -12.70 -3.91
C GLY A 230 37.26 -12.68 -2.38
N GLN A 231 36.49 -11.76 -1.78
CA GLN A 231 36.26 -11.71 -0.33
C GLN A 231 35.00 -12.44 0.12
N SER A 232 34.95 -12.77 1.41
CA SER A 232 33.84 -13.48 2.04
C SER A 232 32.61 -12.57 2.15
N ALA A 233 31.45 -13.10 1.74
CA ALA A 233 30.14 -12.49 1.92
C ALA A 233 29.42 -12.97 3.21
N ALA A 234 30.18 -13.41 4.22
CA ALA A 234 29.60 -13.92 5.46
C ALA A 234 28.85 -12.83 6.24
N PRO A 235 27.71 -13.15 6.89
CA PRO A 235 26.96 -12.20 7.70
C PRO A 235 27.76 -11.79 8.94
N VAL A 236 27.61 -10.52 9.33
CA VAL A 236 28.31 -9.93 10.47
C VAL A 236 27.30 -9.52 11.54
N GLN A 237 27.56 -9.90 12.80
CA GLN A 237 26.74 -9.50 13.94
C GLN A 237 26.91 -8.01 14.24
N TRP A 238 25.81 -7.30 14.48
CA TRP A 238 25.87 -5.96 15.04
C TRP A 238 26.23 -6.00 16.53
N LYS A 239 27.29 -5.27 16.89
CA LYS A 239 27.75 -5.14 18.27
C LYS A 239 27.01 -4.02 19.00
N GLY A 240 26.84 -4.18 20.32
CA GLY A 240 26.24 -3.16 21.18
C GLY A 240 24.71 -3.15 21.19
N VAL A 241 24.07 -4.07 20.47
CA VAL A 241 22.62 -4.23 20.39
C VAL A 241 22.31 -5.69 20.70
N SER A 242 21.39 -5.94 21.63
CA SER A 242 21.03 -7.29 22.07
C SER A 242 19.59 -7.30 22.57
N ASN A 243 19.03 -8.50 22.79
CA ASN A 243 17.65 -8.67 23.27
C ASN A 243 16.61 -8.03 22.34
N ILE A 244 16.91 -8.01 21.03
CA ILE A 244 16.01 -7.48 20.00
C ILE A 244 14.88 -8.47 19.71
N GLN A 245 13.68 -7.95 19.49
CA GLN A 245 12.50 -8.73 19.11
C GLN A 245 11.95 -8.35 17.74
N GLN A 246 12.21 -7.13 17.29
CA GLN A 246 11.76 -6.64 15.98
C GLN A 246 12.85 -5.78 15.34
N ILE A 247 12.95 -5.86 14.03
CA ILE A 247 13.84 -5.02 13.21
C ILE A 247 13.06 -4.42 12.04
N TYR A 248 13.40 -3.20 11.66
CA TYR A 248 12.87 -2.53 10.47
C TYR A 248 14.02 -1.94 9.68
N TYR A 249 13.95 -2.04 8.35
CA TYR A 249 14.94 -1.45 7.45
C TYR A 249 14.31 -1.00 6.14
N ASN A 250 14.68 0.20 5.69
CA ASN A 250 14.12 0.83 4.47
C ASN A 250 15.15 1.07 3.36
N GLY A 251 16.30 0.39 3.39
CA GLY A 251 17.41 0.64 2.46
C GLY A 251 18.47 1.59 3.02
N VAL A 252 18.15 2.40 4.02
CA VAL A 252 19.07 3.38 4.61
C VAL A 252 19.08 3.29 6.13
N THR A 253 17.93 3.51 6.76
CA THR A 253 17.79 3.50 8.20
C THR A 253 17.42 2.11 8.67
N THR A 254 18.11 1.65 9.72
CA THR A 254 17.71 0.46 10.45
C THR A 254 17.22 0.84 11.85
N LEU A 255 16.11 0.25 12.26
CA LEU A 255 15.53 0.38 13.59
C LEU A 255 15.44 -1.00 14.24
N ALA A 256 15.50 -1.05 15.57
CA ALA A 256 15.27 -2.27 16.33
C ALA A 256 14.47 -1.97 17.60
N ILE A 257 13.59 -2.89 17.98
CA ILE A 257 12.83 -2.82 19.23
C ILE A 257 13.26 -3.98 20.11
N ASP A 258 13.70 -3.67 21.33
CA ASP A 258 14.12 -4.68 22.30
C ASP A 258 12.93 -5.26 23.10
N ALA A 259 13.16 -6.36 23.81
CA ALA A 259 12.14 -7.03 24.61
C ALA A 259 11.56 -6.18 25.75
N ASN A 260 12.17 -5.04 26.07
CA ASN A 260 11.65 -4.07 27.04
C ASN A 260 10.87 -2.93 26.36
N ALA A 261 10.48 -3.12 25.10
CA ALA A 261 9.77 -2.14 24.28
C ALA A 261 10.52 -0.80 24.15
N LYS A 262 11.85 -0.85 24.08
CA LYS A 262 12.71 0.31 23.82
C LYS A 262 13.14 0.32 22.36
N LEU A 263 13.23 1.52 21.81
CA LEU A 263 13.63 1.75 20.42
C LEU A 263 15.11 2.04 20.30
N TRP A 264 15.75 1.35 19.37
CA TRP A 264 17.13 1.53 18.96
C TRP A 264 17.17 2.01 17.51
N PHE A 265 18.00 3.01 17.26
CA PHE A 265 18.29 3.54 15.93
C PHE A 265 19.70 3.08 15.54
N LEU A 266 19.79 2.24 14.50
CA LEU A 266 21.00 1.49 14.17
C LEU A 266 21.70 1.96 12.89
N GLY A 267 20.98 2.64 11.99
CA GLY A 267 21.44 2.94 10.63
C GLY A 267 21.39 4.42 10.26
N GLY A 268 21.25 4.70 8.96
CA GLY A 268 21.51 6.01 8.39
C GLY A 268 20.52 7.11 8.75
N THR A 269 21.03 8.29 9.11
CA THR A 269 20.28 9.55 9.11
C THR A 269 20.53 10.30 7.80
N VAL A 270 19.82 11.42 7.59
CA VAL A 270 19.89 12.17 6.33
C VAL A 270 20.12 13.67 6.58
N THR A 271 20.79 14.36 5.68
CA THR A 271 20.84 15.83 5.63
C THR A 271 20.79 16.34 4.19
N GLY A 272 20.71 17.66 4.00
CA GLY A 272 20.73 18.28 2.66
C GLY A 272 19.36 18.30 1.98
N MET A 273 19.26 18.92 0.81
CA MET A 273 18.00 19.13 0.09
C MET A 273 17.85 18.12 -1.07
N SER A 274 16.75 18.22 -1.85
CA SER A 274 16.36 17.25 -2.88
C SER A 274 17.42 16.95 -3.94
N ASP A 275 18.33 17.88 -4.23
CA ASP A 275 19.44 17.76 -5.20
C ASP A 275 20.82 17.54 -4.56
N GLY A 276 20.88 17.45 -3.22
CA GLY A 276 22.11 17.32 -2.45
C GLY A 276 21.93 16.50 -1.17
N THR A 277 21.09 15.46 -1.24
CA THR A 277 20.80 14.58 -0.10
C THR A 277 22.05 13.79 0.28
N GLN A 278 22.41 13.83 1.57
CA GLN A 278 23.56 13.12 2.14
C GLN A 278 23.08 12.16 3.21
N TYR A 279 23.53 10.92 3.14
CA TYR A 279 23.26 9.89 4.14
C TYR A 279 24.45 9.75 5.08
N HIS A 280 24.16 9.57 6.36
CA HIS A 280 25.17 9.44 7.41
C HIS A 280 24.96 8.14 8.16
N GLU A 281 25.92 7.24 8.05
CA GLU A 281 25.95 6.03 8.89
C GLU A 281 26.31 6.41 10.34
N GLY A 282 25.66 5.74 11.29
CA GLY A 282 25.82 6.01 12.71
C GLY A 282 26.05 4.73 13.52
N ASN A 283 26.64 4.89 14.69
CA ASN A 283 26.65 3.81 15.68
C ASN A 283 25.24 3.64 16.27
N PRO A 284 24.87 2.40 16.67
CA PRO A 284 23.64 2.14 17.40
C PRO A 284 23.41 3.09 18.58
N VAL A 285 22.21 3.68 18.64
CA VAL A 285 21.79 4.55 19.74
C VAL A 285 20.41 4.14 20.24
N GLN A 286 20.27 3.95 21.55
CA GLN A 286 18.97 3.77 22.18
C GLN A 286 18.28 5.12 22.35
N LEU A 287 17.05 5.25 21.86
CA LEU A 287 16.26 6.48 21.96
C LEU A 287 15.57 6.53 23.33
N LYS A 288 16.17 7.25 24.27
CA LYS A 288 15.74 7.34 25.67
C LYS A 288 14.46 8.16 25.89
N SER A 289 14.01 8.90 24.88
CA SER A 289 12.77 9.66 24.96
C SER A 289 11.52 8.85 24.65
N MET A 290 11.65 7.57 24.26
CA MET A 290 10.52 6.70 23.95
C MET A 290 10.53 5.39 24.72
N ASP A 291 9.34 5.02 25.20
CA ASP A 291 9.03 3.81 25.95
C ASP A 291 7.76 3.17 25.40
N LYS A 292 7.55 1.88 25.72
CA LYS A 292 6.36 1.13 25.30
C LYS A 292 6.17 1.12 23.79
N VAL A 293 7.27 1.06 23.06
CA VAL A 293 7.26 1.03 21.61
C VAL A 293 6.69 -0.31 21.15
N LYS A 294 5.60 -0.25 20.40
CA LYS A 294 4.92 -1.39 19.78
C LYS A 294 5.50 -1.67 18.40
N ASP A 295 5.74 -0.62 17.63
CA ASP A 295 6.29 -0.67 16.27
C ASP A 295 6.94 0.68 15.91
N ALA A 296 7.86 0.69 14.94
CA ALA A 296 8.52 1.89 14.45
C ALA A 296 9.01 1.72 13.00
N PHE A 297 8.88 2.77 12.20
CA PHE A 297 9.27 2.78 10.80
C PHE A 297 9.68 4.19 10.36
N VAL A 298 10.26 4.31 9.17
CA VAL A 298 10.66 5.61 8.60
C VAL A 298 9.79 5.91 7.39
N VAL A 299 9.22 7.11 7.37
CA VAL A 299 8.50 7.67 6.23
C VAL A 299 9.14 8.99 5.85
N GLU A 300 9.55 9.12 4.59
CA GLU A 300 10.37 10.25 4.12
C GLU A 300 11.60 10.46 5.01
N ARG A 301 11.63 11.56 5.76
CA ARG A 301 12.70 11.96 6.67
C ARG A 301 12.22 12.00 8.12
N SER A 302 11.19 11.22 8.44
CA SER A 302 10.59 11.14 9.76
C SER A 302 10.63 9.72 10.29
N LEU A 303 11.11 9.57 11.53
CA LEU A 303 10.93 8.36 12.32
C LEU A 303 9.54 8.40 12.94
N ILE A 304 8.73 7.39 12.64
CA ILE A 304 7.40 7.17 13.19
C ILE A 304 7.48 6.10 14.28
N VAL A 305 6.83 6.34 15.41
CA VAL A 305 6.81 5.43 16.56
C VAL A 305 5.39 5.21 17.01
N TRP A 306 4.93 3.96 16.98
CA TRP A 306 3.63 3.53 17.50
C TRP A 306 3.81 2.86 18.85
N THR A 307 3.08 3.31 19.86
CA THR A 307 3.21 2.82 21.24
C THR A 307 2.05 1.90 21.63
N THR A 308 2.26 1.07 22.65
CA THR A 308 1.24 0.10 23.12
C THR A 308 0.00 0.77 23.73
N ASP A 309 0.05 2.07 24.03
CA ASP A 309 -1.12 2.88 24.42
C ASP A 309 -1.85 3.52 23.21
N ASN A 310 -1.64 2.99 22.00
CA ASN A 310 -2.30 3.35 20.76
C ASN A 310 -2.08 4.80 20.32
N LYS A 311 -0.87 5.34 20.58
CA LYS A 311 -0.45 6.66 20.10
C LYS A 311 0.65 6.54 19.07
N VAL A 312 0.63 7.46 18.11
CA VAL A 312 1.65 7.56 17.07
C VAL A 312 2.38 8.87 17.25
N TYR A 313 3.69 8.79 17.33
CA TYR A 313 4.59 9.92 17.45
C TYR A 313 5.50 10.00 16.22
N PHE A 314 6.05 11.18 15.97
CA PHE A 314 7.11 11.34 14.97
C PHE A 314 8.22 12.25 15.46
N THR A 315 9.41 12.08 14.87
CA THR A 315 10.54 13.01 14.98
C THR A 315 11.30 13.03 13.65
N SER A 316 11.97 14.13 13.35
CA SER A 316 12.84 14.21 12.17
C SER A 316 14.10 13.36 12.34
N ILE A 317 14.54 12.71 11.26
CA ILE A 317 15.86 12.07 11.13
C ILE A 317 16.83 12.92 10.32
N GLU A 318 16.52 14.21 10.11
CA GLU A 318 17.35 15.16 9.36
C GLU A 318 18.54 15.65 10.18
N ASN A 319 19.45 14.73 10.50
CA ASN A 319 20.61 14.96 11.33
C ASN A 319 21.83 14.24 10.75
N LYS A 320 23.04 14.63 11.17
CA LYS A 320 24.26 13.85 10.90
C LYS A 320 24.35 12.59 11.75
N GLN A 321 23.72 12.60 12.91
CA GLN A 321 23.60 11.47 13.81
C GLN A 321 22.32 11.61 14.61
N MET A 322 21.64 10.49 14.86
CA MET A 322 20.44 10.47 15.68
C MET A 322 20.80 10.73 17.16
N PRO A 323 20.22 11.74 17.83
CA PRO A 323 20.47 11.98 19.25
C PRO A 323 19.82 10.90 20.12
N ALA A 324 20.35 10.67 21.32
CA ALA A 324 19.73 9.75 22.29
C ALA A 324 18.41 10.27 22.90
N HIS A 325 18.18 11.59 22.87
CA HIS A 325 16.98 12.25 23.40
C HIS A 325 16.29 13.11 22.33
N PRO A 326 15.82 12.54 21.21
CA PRO A 326 15.08 13.29 20.19
C PRO A 326 13.75 13.78 20.77
N LYS A 327 13.28 14.93 20.28
CA LYS A 327 11.97 15.48 20.65
C LYS A 327 10.90 14.86 19.74
N PHE A 328 10.07 14.01 20.32
CA PHE A 328 8.91 13.44 19.63
C PHE A 328 7.68 14.35 19.74
N GLU A 329 6.91 14.43 18.65
CA GLU A 329 5.62 15.11 18.58
C GLU A 329 4.50 14.08 18.41
N LEU A 330 3.38 14.28 19.10
CA LEU A 330 2.21 13.41 18.98
C LEU A 330 1.53 13.68 17.63
N LEU A 331 1.42 12.64 16.81
CA LEU A 331 0.79 12.70 15.50
C LEU A 331 -0.67 12.28 15.54
N ALA A 332 -0.96 11.15 16.22
CA ALA A 332 -2.30 10.59 16.32
C ALA A 332 -2.50 9.79 17.62
N SER A 333 -3.75 9.58 17.99
CA SER A 333 -4.17 8.75 19.12
C SER A 333 -5.30 7.81 18.69
N ASP A 334 -5.57 6.80 19.52
CA ASP A 334 -6.56 5.75 19.26
C ASP A 334 -6.27 4.94 17.99
N VAL A 335 -5.00 4.82 17.61
CA VAL A 335 -4.56 4.05 16.44
C VAL A 335 -4.46 2.57 16.79
N VAL A 336 -5.18 1.72 16.04
CA VAL A 336 -5.25 0.27 16.25
C VAL A 336 -4.50 -0.54 15.20
N GLN A 337 -4.25 0.05 14.02
CA GLN A 337 -3.52 -0.56 12.92
C GLN A 337 -2.79 0.52 12.10
N ILE A 338 -1.64 0.17 11.53
CA ILE A 338 -0.85 1.04 10.65
C ILE A 338 -0.42 0.25 9.40
N ALA A 339 -0.49 0.88 8.24
CA ALA A 339 0.04 0.38 6.97
C ALA A 339 1.11 1.37 6.45
N PRO A 340 2.41 1.10 6.66
CA PRO A 340 3.49 1.98 6.22
C PRO A 340 3.77 1.86 4.72
N SER A 341 4.26 2.95 4.14
CA SER A 341 4.89 2.98 2.81
C SER A 341 6.13 3.89 2.86
N TYR A 342 6.84 4.02 1.75
CA TYR A 342 8.09 4.77 1.68
C TYR A 342 7.90 6.27 1.95
N ARG A 343 6.81 6.85 1.44
CA ARG A 343 6.59 8.32 1.44
C ARG A 343 5.36 8.78 2.22
N HIS A 344 4.50 7.86 2.59
CA HIS A 344 3.28 8.09 3.33
C HIS A 344 2.90 6.83 4.10
N PHE A 345 1.89 6.93 4.96
CA PHE A 345 1.32 5.75 5.62
C PHE A 345 -0.14 6.00 6.01
N PHE A 346 -0.85 4.91 6.28
CA PHE A 346 -2.21 4.93 6.80
C PHE A 346 -2.30 4.40 8.23
N MET A 347 -3.26 4.92 8.97
CA MET A 347 -3.62 4.52 10.31
C MET A 347 -5.12 4.22 10.36
N GLU A 348 -5.51 3.10 10.94
CA GLU A 348 -6.88 2.87 11.37
C GLU A 348 -7.05 3.30 12.83
N LYS A 349 -8.08 4.10 13.09
CA LYS A 349 -8.47 4.49 14.45
C LYS A 349 -9.49 3.50 15.02
N LYS A 350 -9.68 3.52 16.34
CA LYS A 350 -10.66 2.68 17.06
C LYS A 350 -12.09 2.78 16.51
N ASP A 351 -12.45 3.92 15.94
CA ASP A 351 -13.77 4.16 15.32
C ASP A 351 -13.91 3.55 13.90
N GLY A 352 -12.87 2.86 13.40
CA GLY A 352 -12.83 2.26 12.06
C GLY A 352 -12.51 3.24 10.94
N SER A 353 -12.21 4.51 11.25
CA SER A 353 -11.80 5.48 10.23
C SER A 353 -10.32 5.32 9.86
N LEU A 354 -10.03 5.43 8.56
CA LEU A 354 -8.67 5.46 8.03
C LEU A 354 -8.17 6.90 7.87
N TRP A 355 -6.92 7.13 8.29
CA TRP A 355 -6.24 8.41 8.23
C TRP A 355 -4.85 8.26 7.62
N GLY A 356 -4.54 9.08 6.62
CA GLY A 356 -3.25 9.11 5.94
C GLY A 356 -2.36 10.25 6.44
N TRP A 357 -1.04 10.08 6.35
CA TRP A 357 -0.04 11.13 6.60
C TRP A 357 1.16 10.97 5.67
N GLY A 358 1.77 12.09 5.25
CA GLY A 358 2.97 12.11 4.42
C GLY A 358 2.73 12.73 3.04
N VAL A 359 3.49 12.28 2.05
CA VAL A 359 3.42 12.77 0.67
C VAL A 359 2.11 12.37 0.01
N ASN A 360 1.59 13.29 -0.81
CA ASN A 360 0.31 13.17 -1.51
C ASN A 360 0.33 13.80 -2.92
N LYS A 361 1.52 14.05 -3.48
CA LYS A 361 1.68 14.67 -4.80
C LYS A 361 1.00 13.90 -5.93
N ASN A 362 0.76 12.60 -5.73
CA ASN A 362 0.02 11.74 -6.63
C ASN A 362 -1.24 11.20 -5.93
N ALA A 363 -1.89 11.98 -5.06
CA ALA A 363 -3.14 11.57 -4.41
C ALA A 363 -3.03 10.30 -3.54
N GLU A 364 -1.83 9.97 -3.06
CA GLU A 364 -1.54 8.73 -2.32
C GLU A 364 -2.35 8.61 -1.00
N LEU A 365 -2.89 9.71 -0.46
CA LEU A 365 -3.71 9.71 0.74
C LEU A 365 -5.21 9.55 0.47
N GLY A 366 -5.63 9.47 -0.81
CA GLY A 366 -7.04 9.29 -1.17
C GLY A 366 -7.95 10.38 -0.58
N TYR A 367 -7.40 11.57 -0.35
CA TYR A 367 -8.03 12.67 0.37
C TYR A 367 -8.78 13.65 -0.55
N GLY A 368 -8.83 13.38 -1.85
CA GLY A 368 -9.54 14.23 -2.80
C GLY A 368 -8.73 15.42 -3.31
N ASP A 369 -7.42 15.43 -3.11
CA ASP A 369 -6.51 16.47 -3.59
C ASP A 369 -5.15 15.90 -4.06
N TYR A 370 -4.30 16.79 -4.57
CA TYR A 370 -2.93 16.50 -5.04
C TYR A 370 -1.92 17.44 -4.37
N GLU A 371 -2.27 17.94 -3.18
CA GLU A 371 -1.33 18.71 -2.36
C GLU A 371 -0.07 17.88 -2.14
N PHE A 372 1.11 18.49 -2.29
CA PHE A 372 2.37 17.75 -2.32
C PHE A 372 2.53 16.82 -1.10
N MET A 373 2.13 17.29 0.08
CA MET A 373 2.13 16.53 1.32
C MET A 373 1.15 17.09 2.34
N HIS A 374 0.73 16.26 3.28
CA HIS A 374 -0.02 16.67 4.47
C HIS A 374 0.82 16.42 5.72
N THR A 375 1.16 17.50 6.44
CA THR A 375 1.97 17.44 7.69
C THR A 375 1.15 17.06 8.91
N LYS A 376 -0.19 17.03 8.78
CA LYS A 376 -1.14 16.53 9.77
C LYS A 376 -1.94 15.38 9.16
N PRO A 377 -2.40 14.41 9.97
CA PRO A 377 -3.21 13.31 9.43
C PRO A 377 -4.49 13.82 8.79
N VAL A 378 -4.84 13.28 7.62
CA VAL A 378 -6.08 13.56 6.88
C VAL A 378 -6.92 12.29 6.74
N PRO A 379 -8.26 12.38 6.80
CA PRO A 379 -9.11 11.20 6.69
C PRO A 379 -9.18 10.69 5.24
N LEU A 380 -9.15 9.38 5.03
CA LEU A 380 -9.46 8.79 3.73
C LEU A 380 -10.89 9.16 3.31
N HIS A 381 -11.11 9.54 2.05
CA HIS A 381 -12.48 9.68 1.57
C HIS A 381 -13.24 8.35 1.67
N LYS A 382 -14.50 8.39 2.07
CA LYS A 382 -15.33 7.19 2.19
C LYS A 382 -15.38 6.44 0.85
N PRO A 383 -15.08 5.13 0.81
CA PRO A 383 -15.31 4.30 -0.36
C PRO A 383 -16.81 4.23 -0.66
N ILE A 384 -17.23 4.78 -1.81
CA ILE A 384 -18.64 4.89 -2.20
C ILE A 384 -18.89 4.04 -3.44
N THR A 385 -19.76 3.05 -3.29
CA THR A 385 -20.22 2.26 -4.44
C THR A 385 -21.32 3.02 -5.14
N VAL A 386 -21.26 3.07 -6.46
CA VAL A 386 -22.38 3.55 -7.29
C VAL A 386 -22.95 2.35 -8.03
N SER A 387 -24.24 2.11 -7.87
CA SER A 387 -24.99 1.15 -8.66
C SER A 387 -25.91 1.88 -9.64
N LEU A 388 -25.97 1.40 -10.88
CA LEU A 388 -26.86 1.86 -11.93
C LEU A 388 -27.69 0.67 -12.42
N ASN A 389 -29.01 0.72 -12.20
CA ASN A 389 -29.96 -0.33 -12.54
C ASN A 389 -29.54 -1.73 -12.03
N GLY A 390 -28.95 -1.79 -10.84
CA GLY A 390 -28.47 -3.05 -10.24
C GLY A 390 -27.04 -3.45 -10.61
N GLU A 391 -26.42 -2.82 -11.61
CA GLU A 391 -25.02 -3.06 -11.98
C GLU A 391 -24.09 -2.03 -11.33
N THR A 392 -22.81 -2.37 -11.15
CA THR A 392 -21.80 -1.43 -10.65
C THR A 392 -20.91 -0.98 -11.81
N PRO A 393 -21.14 0.20 -12.40
CA PRO A 393 -20.28 0.68 -13.49
C PRO A 393 -18.86 0.98 -12.99
N GLN A 394 -17.85 0.59 -13.78
CA GLN A 394 -16.47 1.00 -13.52
C GLN A 394 -16.35 2.51 -13.68
N LEU A 395 -15.92 3.18 -12.61
CA LEU A 395 -15.64 4.61 -12.65
C LEU A 395 -14.18 4.85 -13.07
N SER A 396 -13.94 5.95 -13.80
CA SER A 396 -12.57 6.38 -14.10
C SER A 396 -11.86 6.96 -12.87
N SER A 397 -12.64 7.36 -11.87
CA SER A 397 -12.20 7.81 -10.56
C SER A 397 -13.37 7.64 -9.57
N GLY A 398 -13.09 7.53 -8.27
CA GLY A 398 -14.11 7.21 -7.28
C GLY A 398 -15.16 8.31 -7.12
N ALA A 399 -16.33 7.93 -6.62
CA ALA A 399 -17.34 8.91 -6.19
C ALA A 399 -16.90 9.55 -4.86
N MET A 400 -17.28 10.81 -4.64
CA MET A 400 -16.95 11.52 -3.40
C MET A 400 -18.12 12.31 -2.85
N LEU A 401 -18.16 12.47 -1.54
CA LEU A 401 -19.07 13.38 -0.86
C LEU A 401 -18.34 14.70 -0.58
N ARG A 402 -18.94 15.81 -0.99
CA ARG A 402 -18.51 17.17 -0.63
C ARG A 402 -19.71 17.92 -0.10
N ASN A 403 -19.61 18.42 1.14
CA ASN A 403 -20.71 19.08 1.85
C ASN A 403 -22.02 18.24 1.88
N GLY A 404 -21.91 16.92 2.02
CA GLY A 404 -23.05 16.00 2.02
C GLY A 404 -23.66 15.71 0.64
N GLN A 405 -23.17 16.32 -0.44
CA GLN A 405 -23.59 16.05 -1.81
C GLN A 405 -22.61 15.09 -2.52
N ALA A 406 -23.14 14.13 -3.26
CA ALA A 406 -22.35 13.16 -4.03
C ALA A 406 -21.93 13.72 -5.39
N PHE A 407 -20.65 13.49 -5.73
CA PHE A 407 -20.03 13.86 -6.99
C PHE A 407 -19.42 12.63 -7.66
N VAL A 408 -19.50 12.59 -8.98
CA VAL A 408 -18.94 11.52 -9.80
C VAL A 408 -18.18 12.10 -11.00
N PRO A 409 -17.19 11.38 -11.55
CA PRO A 409 -16.55 11.79 -12.78
C PRO A 409 -17.56 11.83 -13.92
N LEU A 410 -17.53 12.93 -14.67
CA LEU A 410 -18.47 13.24 -15.75
C LEU A 410 -18.72 12.05 -16.70
N ARG A 411 -17.66 11.33 -17.12
CA ARG A 411 -17.76 10.32 -18.18
C ARG A 411 -18.25 8.94 -17.72
N SER A 412 -18.33 8.67 -16.42
CA SER A 412 -18.49 7.30 -15.93
C SER A 412 -19.93 6.78 -15.93
N ILE A 413 -20.92 7.64 -15.67
CA ILE A 413 -22.31 7.20 -15.43
C ILE A 413 -23.29 7.76 -16.45
N PHE A 414 -23.14 9.01 -16.87
CA PHE A 414 -24.20 9.68 -17.64
C PHE A 414 -24.36 9.15 -19.07
N SER A 415 -23.30 8.60 -19.67
CA SER A 415 -23.38 7.89 -20.96
C SER A 415 -24.29 6.66 -20.88
N LYS A 416 -24.22 5.91 -19.78
CA LYS A 416 -25.10 4.76 -19.50
C LYS A 416 -26.54 5.17 -19.20
N LEU A 417 -26.78 6.44 -18.87
CA LEU A 417 -28.13 7.03 -18.75
C LEU A 417 -28.65 7.58 -20.09
N GLY A 418 -28.02 7.23 -21.20
CA GLY A 418 -28.42 7.65 -22.55
C GLY A 418 -28.05 9.09 -22.90
N ALA A 419 -27.07 9.68 -22.20
CA ALA A 419 -26.59 11.02 -22.49
C ALA A 419 -25.29 11.02 -23.32
N GLU A 420 -25.24 11.82 -24.36
CA GLU A 420 -24.01 12.18 -25.08
C GLU A 420 -23.27 13.26 -24.30
N ILE A 421 -21.95 13.12 -24.17
CA ILE A 421 -21.11 14.04 -23.40
C ILE A 421 -20.05 14.65 -24.31
N SER A 422 -20.00 15.98 -24.38
CA SER A 422 -18.95 16.71 -25.07
C SER A 422 -18.20 17.67 -24.13
N TRP A 423 -16.95 17.96 -24.49
CA TRP A 423 -16.05 18.84 -23.74
C TRP A 423 -15.43 19.87 -24.67
N ASP A 424 -15.58 21.15 -24.33
CA ASP A 424 -14.87 22.25 -24.98
C ASP A 424 -13.66 22.65 -24.12
N ALA A 425 -12.46 22.39 -24.63
CA ALA A 425 -11.21 22.65 -23.91
C ALA A 425 -10.85 24.14 -23.81
N ASN A 426 -11.37 25.00 -24.69
CA ASN A 426 -11.10 26.44 -24.71
C ASN A 426 -11.94 27.15 -23.66
N THR A 427 -13.24 26.88 -23.67
CA THR A 427 -14.17 27.46 -22.71
C THR A 427 -14.15 26.72 -21.37
N LYS A 428 -13.63 25.48 -21.34
CA LYS A 428 -13.70 24.54 -20.20
C LYS A 428 -15.13 24.18 -19.86
N THR A 429 -15.94 23.96 -20.90
CA THR A 429 -17.38 23.69 -20.77
C THR A 429 -17.67 22.22 -21.03
N ALA A 430 -18.35 21.57 -20.08
CA ALA A 430 -18.95 20.25 -20.29
C ALA A 430 -20.40 20.42 -20.77
N THR A 431 -20.79 19.65 -21.80
CA THR A 431 -22.18 19.59 -22.26
C THR A 431 -22.67 18.15 -22.22
N VAL A 432 -23.82 17.95 -21.58
CA VAL A 432 -24.52 16.66 -21.46
C VAL A 432 -25.83 16.78 -22.22
N VAL A 433 -26.02 15.95 -23.23
CA VAL A 433 -27.20 15.97 -24.11
C VAL A 433 -27.92 14.64 -24.01
N GLN A 434 -29.21 14.64 -23.69
CA GLN A 434 -30.04 13.46 -23.80
C GLN A 434 -31.09 13.67 -24.89
N LYS A 435 -31.14 12.73 -25.84
CA LYS A 435 -32.20 12.64 -26.85
C LYS A 435 -33.03 11.41 -26.52
N LYS A 436 -34.34 11.58 -26.41
CA LYS A 436 -35.31 10.48 -26.22
C LYS A 436 -36.35 10.58 -27.32
N ASP A 437 -36.74 9.44 -27.89
CA ASP A 437 -37.75 9.42 -28.94
C ASP A 437 -39.06 10.05 -28.46
N GLY A 438 -39.58 10.99 -29.25
CA GLY A 438 -40.81 11.72 -28.92
C GLY A 438 -40.70 12.71 -27.75
N LYS A 439 -39.49 13.06 -27.29
CA LYS A 439 -39.26 14.12 -26.28
C LYS A 439 -38.28 15.17 -26.78
N ASP A 440 -38.41 16.39 -26.24
CA ASP A 440 -37.48 17.47 -26.50
C ASP A 440 -36.06 17.10 -26.07
N ARG A 441 -35.08 17.58 -26.83
CA ARG A 441 -33.66 17.40 -26.52
C ARG A 441 -33.33 18.16 -25.24
N LEU A 442 -32.87 17.42 -24.22
CA LEU A 442 -32.39 18.00 -22.97
C LEU A 442 -30.90 18.33 -23.08
N THR A 443 -30.51 19.53 -22.65
CA THR A 443 -29.11 20.00 -22.66
C THR A 443 -28.72 20.57 -21.30
N ILE A 444 -27.70 19.99 -20.67
CA ILE A 444 -27.05 20.53 -19.48
C ILE A 444 -25.69 21.07 -19.89
N THR A 445 -25.42 22.35 -19.60
CA THR A 445 -24.13 22.99 -19.87
C THR A 445 -23.51 23.44 -18.58
N ILE A 446 -22.24 23.10 -18.37
CA ILE A 446 -21.49 23.36 -17.14
C ILE A 446 -20.17 24.03 -17.48
N ASP A 447 -19.99 25.27 -17.04
CA ASP A 447 -18.71 25.96 -17.07
C ASP A 447 -17.87 25.50 -15.88
N MET A 448 -16.78 24.77 -16.12
CA MET A 448 -15.92 24.24 -15.06
C MET A 448 -14.98 25.28 -14.43
N LYS A 449 -14.89 26.50 -14.97
CA LYS A 449 -14.14 27.61 -14.35
C LYS A 449 -14.96 28.27 -13.26
N THR A 450 -16.25 28.50 -13.53
CA THR A 450 -17.14 29.26 -12.65
C THR A 450 -18.10 28.36 -11.85
N GLY A 451 -18.31 27.13 -12.29
CA GLY A 451 -19.35 26.23 -11.78
C GLY A 451 -20.75 26.56 -12.31
N ALA A 452 -20.90 27.59 -13.15
CA ALA A 452 -22.20 28.00 -13.68
C ALA A 452 -22.83 26.87 -14.51
N THR A 453 -24.04 26.48 -14.12
CA THR A 453 -24.77 25.38 -14.74
C THR A 453 -26.05 25.90 -15.37
N LYS A 454 -26.37 25.39 -16.57
CA LYS A 454 -27.59 25.70 -17.31
C LYS A 454 -28.31 24.43 -17.70
N LEU A 455 -29.64 24.44 -17.59
CA LEU A 455 -30.54 23.43 -18.12
C LEU A 455 -31.36 24.07 -19.25
N ASP A 456 -31.22 23.55 -20.46
CA ASP A 456 -31.87 24.07 -21.69
C ASP A 456 -31.66 25.59 -21.85
N GLY A 457 -30.42 26.03 -21.59
CA GLY A 457 -30.00 27.43 -21.67
C GLY A 457 -30.38 28.30 -20.46
N LYS A 458 -31.24 27.82 -19.55
CA LYS A 458 -31.65 28.54 -18.35
C LYS A 458 -30.70 28.27 -17.19
N PRO A 459 -30.23 29.29 -16.45
CA PRO A 459 -29.40 29.09 -15.27
C PRO A 459 -30.07 28.20 -14.22
N VAL A 460 -29.29 27.31 -13.60
CA VAL A 460 -29.70 26.47 -12.48
C VAL A 460 -28.73 26.70 -11.33
N GLU A 461 -29.29 26.96 -10.15
CA GLU A 461 -28.53 27.06 -8.92
C GLU A 461 -28.31 25.68 -8.31
N LEU A 462 -27.04 25.36 -8.04
CA LEU A 462 -26.64 24.07 -7.45
C LEU A 462 -26.23 24.29 -6.00
N GLN A 463 -26.58 23.33 -5.13
CA GLN A 463 -26.15 23.34 -3.72
C GLN A 463 -24.63 23.37 -3.57
N SER A 464 -23.90 22.69 -4.45
CA SER A 464 -22.45 22.79 -4.54
C SER A 464 -22.04 22.76 -6.01
N ALA A 465 -21.12 23.65 -6.35
CA ALA A 465 -20.63 23.81 -7.70
C ALA A 465 -19.85 22.57 -8.16
N PRO A 466 -19.94 22.19 -9.44
CA PRO A 466 -19.02 21.26 -10.08
C PRO A 466 -17.57 21.74 -9.92
N PHE A 467 -16.62 20.81 -9.90
CA PHE A 467 -15.21 21.15 -9.72
C PHE A 467 -14.30 20.21 -10.53
N ASN A 468 -13.05 20.62 -10.70
CA ASN A 468 -12.02 19.83 -11.36
C ASN A 468 -10.98 19.38 -10.34
N ILE A 469 -10.57 18.11 -10.41
CA ILE A 469 -9.40 17.60 -9.69
C ILE A 469 -8.49 16.93 -10.73
N ALA A 470 -7.27 17.45 -10.88
CA ALA A 470 -6.24 16.91 -11.77
C ALA A 470 -6.76 16.57 -13.19
N GLY A 471 -7.57 17.46 -13.78
CA GLY A 471 -8.12 17.27 -15.12
C GLY A 471 -9.44 16.48 -15.16
N THR A 472 -9.86 15.85 -14.07
CA THR A 472 -11.15 15.14 -13.98
C THR A 472 -12.26 16.08 -13.51
N ALA A 473 -13.30 16.24 -14.32
CA ALA A 473 -14.50 17.01 -13.97
C ALA A 473 -15.46 16.17 -13.12
N TYR A 474 -15.79 16.68 -11.94
CA TYR A 474 -16.72 16.09 -10.98
C TYR A 474 -18.04 16.85 -10.99
N LEU A 475 -19.14 16.12 -11.21
CA LEU A 475 -20.47 16.70 -11.32
C LEU A 475 -21.40 16.21 -10.19
N PRO A 476 -22.35 17.05 -9.73
CA PRO A 476 -23.36 16.64 -8.76
C PRO A 476 -24.21 15.50 -9.29
N LEU A 477 -24.03 14.31 -8.73
CA LEU A 477 -24.59 13.07 -9.25
C LEU A 477 -26.12 13.12 -9.29
N ARG A 478 -26.75 13.56 -8.19
CA ARG A 478 -28.21 13.58 -8.05
C ARG A 478 -28.86 14.49 -9.08
N PHE A 479 -28.40 15.74 -9.17
CA PHE A 479 -28.96 16.72 -10.10
C PHE A 479 -28.92 16.20 -11.55
N ILE A 480 -27.77 15.73 -12.02
CA ILE A 480 -27.64 15.25 -13.39
C ILE A 480 -28.49 13.99 -13.60
N SER A 481 -28.44 13.02 -12.69
CA SER A 481 -29.17 11.75 -12.86
C SER A 481 -30.70 11.95 -12.85
N GLU A 482 -31.22 12.75 -11.93
CA GLU A 482 -32.66 13.04 -11.84
C GLU A 482 -33.16 13.83 -13.05
N THR A 483 -32.36 14.78 -13.53
CA THR A 483 -32.64 15.53 -14.76
C THR A 483 -32.71 14.60 -15.98
N LEU A 484 -31.87 13.55 -16.01
CA LEU A 484 -31.87 12.51 -17.05
C LEU A 484 -32.99 11.46 -16.89
N GLY A 485 -33.82 11.58 -15.85
CA GLY A 485 -34.98 10.73 -15.60
C GLY A 485 -34.71 9.52 -14.70
N ALA A 486 -33.62 9.51 -13.94
CA ALA A 486 -33.36 8.49 -12.93
C ALA A 486 -33.88 8.90 -11.55
N LYS A 487 -33.94 7.93 -10.62
CA LYS A 487 -34.08 8.11 -9.18
C LYS A 487 -32.73 7.83 -8.52
N VAL A 488 -32.34 8.61 -7.53
CA VAL A 488 -31.08 8.44 -6.79
C VAL A 488 -31.34 8.25 -5.29
N ASP A 489 -31.01 7.06 -4.79
CA ASP A 489 -31.15 6.71 -3.37
C ASP A 489 -29.76 6.54 -2.72
N TRP A 490 -29.56 7.09 -1.52
CA TRP A 490 -28.33 6.92 -0.73
C TRP A 490 -28.57 5.96 0.43
N GLN A 491 -27.77 4.90 0.48
CA GLN A 491 -27.79 3.90 1.54
C GLN A 491 -26.56 4.09 2.42
N GLN A 492 -26.71 4.91 3.47
CA GLN A 492 -25.61 5.33 4.33
C GLN A 492 -24.86 4.16 4.98
N ALA A 493 -25.57 3.11 5.42
CA ALA A 493 -24.95 1.96 6.10
C ALA A 493 -23.94 1.23 5.21
N ASN A 494 -24.16 1.21 3.90
CA ASN A 494 -23.35 0.48 2.93
C ASN A 494 -22.41 1.36 2.11
N ASN A 495 -22.48 2.68 2.31
CA ASN A 495 -21.91 3.70 1.43
C ASN A 495 -22.28 3.46 -0.06
N LEU A 496 -23.55 3.15 -0.33
CA LEU A 496 -24.04 2.81 -1.67
C LEU A 496 -24.98 3.90 -2.20
N ILE A 497 -24.70 4.40 -3.40
CA ILE A 497 -25.62 5.22 -4.18
C ILE A 497 -26.28 4.33 -5.23
N SER A 498 -27.61 4.19 -5.19
CA SER A 498 -28.39 3.45 -6.18
C SER A 498 -29.07 4.41 -7.14
N ILE A 499 -28.82 4.23 -8.44
CA ILE A 499 -29.42 4.99 -9.52
C ILE A 499 -30.33 4.05 -10.31
N THR A 500 -31.62 4.37 -10.41
CA THR A 500 -32.60 3.54 -11.12
C THR A 500 -33.35 4.38 -12.14
N MET A 501 -33.40 3.94 -13.40
CA MET A 501 -34.22 4.60 -14.42
C MET A 501 -35.71 4.50 -14.07
N LYS A 502 -36.44 5.60 -14.23
CA LYS A 502 -37.90 5.64 -14.04
C LYS A 502 -38.67 5.05 -15.21
#